data_AF-A0A6G9CV56-F1
#
_entry.id   AF-A0A6G9CV56-F1
#
_cell.length_a   1.000
_cell.length_b   1.000
_cell.length_c   1.000
_cell.angle_alpha   90.00
_cell.angle_beta   90.00
_cell.angle_gamma   90.00
#
_symmetry.space_group_name_H-M   'P 1'
#
loop_
_entity.id
_entity.type
_entity.pdbx_description
1 polymer ?
#
loop_
_entity_poly.entity_id
_entity_poly.type
_entity_poly.pdbx_seq_one_letter_code
_entity_poly.pdbx_strand_id
1 'polypeptide(L)'
;MTQYGFRLFAVDLHLGMKPAPQKFGAAEIPVAEKSAGLRKVDYLATAARDVGRRLNKTDTFGLTVESDDGTSATQGRAVSMRFKAAAVAGNNLEMLLEHGLVNSDGTVIDPRDDLADDIPLKNKSTLHPYRAILVCNPESSRALVAVEARGNSCPIVSVIRGLNKCSTDNWRLRVVAHAVGEAAMLKFIEEASVKRVNFDKYDFETDGARDKREVAMSVYTGIEDAVVKEAAAGWVKRGFTKIRNSMADKEAESANADIEPAKRTRMSREERAEARRVASEAKRAAQETRVLDNREYAAEAAREVRDAIYLGSAEDVSIDFNGVGVEFVRGTENRTVTPSSVFRRYTYWLGAGFVTTEKFNLEAEKTARGLLPLVQGLTLD
;
A
#
# COMPACT_ATOMS: atom_id res chain seq x y z
N MET A 1 -5.58 0.95 -20.51
CA MET A 1 -4.12 1.07 -20.72
C MET A 1 -3.41 0.85 -19.40
N THR A 2 -2.42 -0.04 -19.34
CA THR A 2 -1.71 -0.36 -18.10
C THR A 2 -0.83 0.82 -17.68
N GLN A 3 -1.10 1.37 -16.49
CA GLN A 3 -0.25 2.42 -15.93
C GLN A 3 0.99 1.80 -15.29
N TYR A 4 2.18 2.30 -15.63
CA TYR A 4 3.44 1.89 -15.02
C TYR A 4 3.89 2.96 -14.03
N GLY A 5 4.26 2.51 -12.85
CA GLY A 5 4.66 3.39 -11.77
C GLY A 5 5.35 2.63 -10.64
N PHE A 6 5.43 3.27 -9.48
CA PHE A 6 5.89 2.61 -8.26
C PHE A 6 5.05 3.06 -7.06
N ARG A 7 5.07 2.24 -6.02
CA ARG A 7 4.46 2.54 -4.72
C ARG A 7 5.53 2.48 -3.66
N LEU A 8 5.47 3.39 -2.68
CA LEU A 8 6.40 3.44 -1.57
C LEU A 8 5.75 2.91 -0.29
N PHE A 9 6.53 2.19 0.50
CA PHE A 9 6.13 1.59 1.76
C PHE A 9 7.20 1.88 2.81
N ALA A 10 6.79 2.28 4.01
CA ALA A 10 7.71 2.48 5.12
C ALA A 10 8.00 1.12 5.72
N VAL A 11 9.26 0.87 6.05
CA VAL A 11 9.67 -0.36 6.72
C VAL A 11 10.59 -0.06 7.89
N ASP A 12 10.34 -0.74 9.00
CA ASP A 12 11.21 -0.73 10.17
C ASP A 12 11.99 -2.05 10.21
N LEU A 13 13.27 -1.98 10.58
CA LEU A 13 14.13 -3.16 10.71
C LEU A 13 14.07 -3.70 12.12
N HIS A 14 13.83 -5.00 12.28
CA HIS A 14 13.78 -5.67 13.58
C HIS A 14 14.67 -6.91 13.57
N LEU A 15 15.24 -7.25 14.74
CA LEU A 15 15.86 -8.54 14.97
C LEU A 15 14.78 -9.54 15.43
N GLY A 16 14.39 -10.46 14.55
CA GLY A 16 13.33 -11.42 14.80
C GLY A 16 12.01 -10.76 15.21
N MET A 17 11.45 -11.18 16.34
CA MET A 17 10.18 -10.66 16.86
C MET A 17 10.33 -9.47 17.82
N LYS A 18 11.56 -8.96 18.04
CA LYS A 18 11.81 -7.89 19.02
C LYS A 18 11.04 -6.60 18.65
N PRO A 19 10.50 -5.89 19.64
CA PRO A 19 9.70 -4.68 19.39
C PRO A 19 10.57 -3.48 18.98
N ALA A 20 11.80 -3.37 19.50
CA ALA A 20 12.68 -2.24 19.24
C ALA A 20 13.25 -2.31 17.81
N PRO A 21 13.03 -1.26 16.98
CA PRO A 21 13.61 -1.20 15.65
C PRO A 21 15.12 -0.94 15.71
N GLN A 22 15.84 -1.38 14.69
CA GLN A 22 17.30 -1.37 14.58
C GLN A 22 17.73 -0.39 13.49
N LYS A 23 18.89 0.24 13.66
CA LYS A 23 19.49 1.09 12.63
C LYS A 23 19.96 0.25 11.44
N PHE A 24 19.72 0.70 10.22
CA PHE A 24 20.08 -0.06 9.01
C PHE A 24 21.59 -0.23 8.81
N GLY A 25 22.42 0.76 9.14
CA GLY A 25 23.88 0.71 8.98
C GLY A 25 24.64 0.14 10.18
N ALA A 26 23.97 -0.05 11.31
CA ALA A 26 24.58 -0.46 12.56
C ALA A 26 23.67 -1.42 13.35
N ALA A 27 23.01 -2.35 12.66
CA ALA A 27 22.09 -3.29 13.27
C ALA A 27 22.86 -4.26 14.19
N GLU A 28 22.36 -4.52 15.39
CA GLU A 28 23.08 -5.30 16.40
C GLU A 28 22.58 -6.75 16.46
N ILE A 29 23.51 -7.70 16.28
CA ILE A 29 23.24 -9.15 16.41
C ILE A 29 24.01 -9.68 17.62
N PRO A 30 23.39 -10.51 18.47
CA PRO A 30 24.13 -11.29 19.47
C PRO A 30 25.17 -12.18 18.80
N VAL A 31 26.44 -12.06 19.19
CA VAL A 31 27.44 -13.08 18.89
C VAL A 31 27.01 -14.34 19.66
N ALA A 32 27.11 -15.52 19.03
CA ALA A 32 26.55 -16.81 19.46
C ALA A 32 26.41 -17.03 20.98
N GLU A 33 25.47 -17.89 21.39
CA GLU A 33 25.00 -18.16 22.78
C GLU A 33 26.07 -18.32 23.88
N LYS A 34 27.36 -18.46 23.55
CA LYS A 34 28.48 -18.61 24.50
C LYS A 34 29.40 -17.39 24.59
N SER A 35 29.12 -16.31 23.88
CA SER A 35 29.95 -15.10 23.84
C SER A 35 29.10 -13.86 24.11
N ALA A 36 29.40 -13.14 25.20
CA ALA A 36 28.70 -11.93 25.62
C ALA A 36 29.07 -10.71 24.77
N GLY A 37 28.77 -10.74 23.47
CA GLY A 37 29.09 -9.65 22.54
C GLY A 37 27.95 -9.34 21.58
N LEU A 38 27.90 -8.09 21.11
CA LEU A 38 27.06 -7.66 20.01
C LEU A 38 27.95 -7.37 18.80
N ARG A 39 27.58 -7.90 17.63
CA ARG A 39 28.20 -7.57 16.35
C ARG A 39 27.31 -6.58 15.62
N LYS A 40 27.89 -5.47 15.18
CA LYS A 40 27.23 -4.50 14.29
C LYS A 40 27.31 -4.97 12.84
N VAL A 41 26.22 -4.84 12.12
CA VAL A 41 26.16 -5.16 10.69
C VAL A 41 25.46 -4.07 9.89
N ASP A 42 25.90 -3.92 8.66
CA ASP A 42 25.15 -3.22 7.62
C ASP A 42 24.09 -4.18 7.07
N TYR A 43 22.82 -3.81 7.27
CA TYR A 43 21.69 -4.60 6.79
C TYR A 43 21.64 -4.68 5.27
N LEU A 44 21.94 -3.60 4.53
CA LEU A 44 21.86 -3.60 3.07
C LEU A 44 22.86 -4.58 2.47
N ALA A 45 24.10 -4.54 2.94
CA ALA A 45 25.15 -5.47 2.51
C ALA A 45 24.78 -6.94 2.87
N THR A 46 24.22 -7.14 4.07
CA THR A 46 23.76 -8.46 4.53
C THR A 46 22.62 -9.00 3.68
N ALA A 47 21.59 -8.17 3.42
CA ALA A 47 20.43 -8.52 2.61
C ALA A 47 20.82 -8.80 1.15
N ALA A 48 21.69 -8.00 0.54
CA ALA A 48 22.19 -8.25 -0.81
C ALA A 48 22.91 -9.60 -0.92
N ARG A 49 23.77 -9.92 0.06
CA ARG A 49 24.47 -11.21 0.13
C ARG A 49 23.50 -12.38 0.32
N ASP A 50 22.53 -12.25 1.21
CA ASP A 50 21.56 -13.29 1.53
C ASP A 50 20.61 -13.57 0.35
N VAL A 51 20.14 -12.52 -0.34
CA VAL A 51 19.42 -12.65 -1.61
C VAL A 51 20.33 -13.25 -2.69
N GLY A 52 21.58 -12.83 -2.77
CA GLY A 52 22.61 -13.37 -3.67
C GLY A 52 22.76 -14.89 -3.59
N ARG A 53 22.75 -15.44 -2.36
CA ARG A 53 22.80 -16.89 -2.10
C ARG A 53 21.53 -17.64 -2.51
N ARG A 54 20.43 -16.93 -2.74
CA ARG A 54 19.11 -17.47 -3.07
C ARG A 54 18.59 -17.01 -4.43
N LEU A 55 19.45 -16.41 -5.27
CA LEU A 55 19.07 -16.05 -6.63
C LEU A 55 18.53 -17.27 -7.37
N ASN A 56 17.49 -17.04 -8.16
CA ASN A 56 16.77 -18.06 -8.90
C ASN A 56 16.08 -19.16 -8.05
N LYS A 57 16.08 -19.08 -6.72
CA LYS A 57 15.26 -19.96 -5.88
C LYS A 57 13.84 -19.41 -5.82
N THR A 58 12.87 -20.30 -6.00
CA THR A 58 11.45 -19.96 -5.93
C THR A 58 10.98 -20.04 -4.49
N ASP A 59 10.35 -18.98 -4.02
CA ASP A 59 9.71 -18.92 -2.72
C ASP A 59 8.20 -18.75 -2.90
N THR A 60 7.42 -19.67 -2.32
CA THR A 60 5.96 -19.64 -2.32
C THR A 60 5.44 -19.15 -0.98
N PHE A 61 4.44 -18.27 -1.04
CA PHE A 61 3.86 -17.56 0.09
C PHE A 61 2.33 -17.60 -0.01
N GLY A 62 1.64 -18.20 0.96
CA GLY A 62 0.18 -18.28 0.97
C GLY A 62 -0.34 -19.63 1.49
N LEU A 63 -1.63 -19.66 1.83
CA LEU A 63 -2.34 -20.88 2.22
C LEU A 63 -2.77 -21.64 0.96
N THR A 64 -2.28 -22.87 0.79
CA THR A 64 -3.13 -23.94 0.26
C THR A 64 -4.26 -24.14 1.26
N VAL A 65 -5.43 -23.55 0.98
CA VAL A 65 -6.65 -23.98 1.65
C VAL A 65 -7.12 -25.19 0.86
N GLU A 66 -6.85 -26.40 1.35
CA GLU A 66 -7.60 -27.56 0.87
C GLU A 66 -9.08 -27.30 1.15
N SER A 67 -9.88 -27.34 0.10
CA SER A 67 -11.33 -27.49 0.25
C SER A 67 -11.60 -28.95 0.55
N ASP A 68 -12.10 -29.26 1.75
CA ASP A 68 -12.49 -30.62 2.17
C ASP A 68 -13.64 -31.22 1.34
N ASP A 69 -14.18 -30.51 0.35
CA ASP A 69 -15.47 -30.83 -0.28
C ASP A 69 -15.41 -31.33 -1.73
N GLY A 70 -14.25 -31.54 -2.36
CA GLY A 70 -14.11 -32.23 -3.66
C GLY A 70 -14.99 -31.74 -4.83
N THR A 71 -15.72 -30.63 -4.71
CA THR A 71 -16.80 -30.25 -5.65
C THR A 71 -16.94 -28.75 -5.88
N SER A 72 -15.92 -27.93 -5.56
CA SER A 72 -15.75 -26.61 -6.18
C SER A 72 -14.34 -26.06 -5.96
N ALA A 73 -13.76 -25.47 -7.01
CA ALA A 73 -12.45 -24.83 -6.98
C ALA A 73 -12.47 -23.62 -6.03
N THR A 74 -12.06 -23.85 -4.79
CA THR A 74 -11.99 -22.82 -3.77
C THR A 74 -10.67 -22.06 -3.97
N GLN A 75 -10.74 -20.78 -4.35
CA GLN A 75 -9.61 -19.94 -4.78
C GLN A 75 -8.55 -19.70 -3.68
N GLY A 76 -7.74 -20.70 -3.36
CA GLY A 76 -6.48 -20.51 -2.65
C GLY A 76 -5.47 -19.84 -3.57
N ARG A 77 -5.27 -18.53 -3.43
CA ARG A 77 -4.26 -17.78 -4.19
C ARG A 77 -2.96 -17.80 -3.40
N ALA A 78 -2.12 -18.80 -3.64
CA ALA A 78 -0.72 -18.72 -3.22
C ALA A 78 0.02 -17.75 -4.15
N VAL A 79 1.13 -17.20 -3.69
CA VAL A 79 1.96 -16.28 -4.45
C VAL A 79 3.35 -16.88 -4.56
N SER A 80 3.86 -16.99 -5.77
CA SER A 80 5.24 -17.38 -6.02
C SER A 80 6.08 -16.15 -6.33
N MET A 81 7.30 -16.14 -5.82
CA MET A 81 8.30 -15.16 -6.20
C MET A 81 9.68 -15.76 -6.35
N ARG A 82 10.55 -15.06 -7.07
CA ARG A 82 11.94 -15.44 -7.26
C ARG A 82 12.80 -14.20 -7.46
N PHE A 83 13.84 -14.04 -6.65
CA PHE A 83 14.83 -12.98 -6.90
C PHE A 83 15.71 -13.33 -8.10
N LYS A 84 15.92 -12.34 -8.97
CA LYS A 84 16.76 -12.41 -10.16
C LYS A 84 18.07 -11.65 -10.00
N ALA A 85 18.03 -10.55 -9.27
CA ALA A 85 19.21 -9.76 -8.94
C ALA A 85 18.99 -9.03 -7.62
N ALA A 86 20.07 -8.80 -6.89
CA ALA A 86 20.14 -7.87 -5.77
C ALA A 86 21.52 -7.22 -5.76
N ALA A 87 21.58 -5.90 -5.65
CA ALA A 87 22.82 -5.15 -5.63
C ALA A 87 22.72 -3.96 -4.67
N VAL A 88 23.82 -3.64 -3.99
CA VAL A 88 23.93 -2.42 -3.20
C VAL A 88 24.43 -1.30 -4.13
N ALA A 89 23.67 -0.23 -4.22
CA ALA A 89 24.02 0.98 -4.97
C ALA A 89 24.00 2.18 -4.02
N GLY A 90 25.17 2.60 -3.53
CA GLY A 90 25.27 3.60 -2.46
C GLY A 90 24.56 3.12 -1.19
N ASN A 91 23.59 3.90 -0.70
CA ASN A 91 22.78 3.58 0.48
C ASN A 91 21.44 2.91 0.13
N ASN A 92 21.39 2.21 -1.01
CA ASN A 92 20.19 1.55 -1.50
C ASN A 92 20.46 0.08 -1.80
N LEU A 93 19.43 -0.75 -1.62
CA LEU A 93 19.40 -2.12 -2.10
C LEU A 93 18.43 -2.19 -3.30
N GLU A 94 18.98 -2.38 -4.48
CA GLU A 94 18.23 -2.57 -5.72
C GLU A 94 17.96 -4.05 -5.95
N MET A 95 16.73 -4.38 -6.37
CA MET A 95 16.28 -5.76 -6.53
C MET A 95 15.49 -5.92 -7.82
N LEU A 96 15.70 -7.07 -8.45
CA LEU A 96 14.89 -7.57 -9.55
C LEU A 96 14.24 -8.87 -9.11
N LEU A 97 12.92 -9.00 -9.25
CA LEU A 97 12.18 -10.18 -8.85
C LEU A 97 11.10 -10.56 -9.85
N GLU A 98 10.75 -11.83 -9.86
CA GLU A 98 9.59 -12.34 -10.56
C GLU A 98 8.50 -12.63 -9.54
N HIS A 99 7.26 -12.39 -9.92
CA HIS A 99 6.11 -12.53 -9.03
C HIS A 99 4.90 -13.01 -9.82
N GLY A 100 4.23 -14.05 -9.33
CA GLY A 100 3.02 -14.59 -9.94
C GLY A 100 2.06 -15.17 -8.92
N LEU A 101 0.78 -15.20 -9.27
CA LEU A 101 -0.24 -15.95 -8.53
C LEU A 101 -0.13 -17.44 -8.91
N VAL A 102 -0.36 -18.30 -7.92
CA VAL A 102 -0.36 -19.75 -8.04
C VAL A 102 -1.75 -20.25 -7.65
N ASN A 103 -2.26 -21.23 -8.40
CA ASN A 103 -3.50 -21.94 -8.11
C ASN A 103 -3.37 -22.88 -6.90
N SER A 104 -4.50 -23.42 -6.42
CA SER A 104 -4.58 -24.31 -5.25
C SER A 104 -3.89 -25.67 -5.44
N ASP A 105 -3.73 -26.10 -6.69
CA ASP A 105 -3.01 -27.29 -7.14
C ASP A 105 -1.50 -27.03 -7.39
N GLY A 106 -1.05 -25.78 -7.19
CA GLY A 106 0.34 -25.38 -7.45
C GLY A 106 0.64 -24.98 -8.90
N THR A 107 -0.35 -24.91 -9.79
CA THR A 107 -0.17 -24.54 -11.20
C THR A 107 -0.18 -23.01 -11.41
N VAL A 108 0.53 -22.52 -12.43
CA VAL A 108 0.66 -21.09 -12.75
C VAL A 108 0.06 -20.83 -14.12
N ILE A 109 -0.82 -19.84 -14.23
CA ILE A 109 -1.38 -19.37 -15.51
C ILE A 109 -0.25 -18.71 -16.33
N ASP A 110 0.13 -19.31 -17.47
CA ASP A 110 1.05 -18.72 -18.46
C ASP A 110 0.28 -17.71 -19.35
N PRO A 111 0.58 -16.41 -19.29
CA PRO A 111 -0.19 -15.39 -20.01
C PRO A 111 0.12 -15.30 -21.53
N ARG A 112 0.66 -16.35 -22.16
CA ARG A 112 1.12 -16.34 -23.57
C ARG A 112 0.61 -17.47 -24.45
N ASP A 113 -0.06 -18.47 -23.91
CA ASP A 113 -0.39 -19.69 -24.64
C ASP A 113 -1.78 -20.20 -24.23
N ASP A 114 -2.76 -19.96 -25.09
CA ASP A 114 -4.18 -20.29 -24.94
C ASP A 114 -4.49 -21.77 -25.27
N LEU A 115 -3.46 -22.58 -25.59
CA LEU A 115 -3.59 -24.00 -25.96
C LEU A 115 -2.76 -24.97 -25.09
N ALA A 116 -2.03 -24.49 -24.07
CA ALA A 116 -1.20 -25.36 -23.23
C ALA A 116 -1.93 -25.83 -21.96
N ASP A 117 -2.09 -27.16 -21.83
CA ASP A 117 -2.49 -27.83 -20.59
C ASP A 117 -1.55 -27.47 -19.42
N ASP A 118 -2.03 -27.61 -18.18
CA ASP A 118 -1.32 -27.26 -16.94
C ASP A 118 0.05 -27.97 -16.82
N ILE A 119 1.17 -27.23 -16.93
CA ILE A 119 2.53 -27.77 -16.82
C ILE A 119 3.18 -27.41 -15.46
N PRO A 120 3.83 -28.37 -14.76
CA PRO A 120 4.57 -28.14 -13.52
C PRO A 120 5.66 -27.07 -13.65
N LEU A 121 5.75 -26.22 -12.62
CA LEU A 121 6.55 -25.00 -12.40
C LEU A 121 8.10 -25.15 -12.50
N LYS A 122 8.62 -26.14 -13.22
CA LYS A 122 10.03 -26.24 -13.54
C LYS A 122 10.29 -25.39 -14.78
N ASN A 123 10.67 -24.12 -14.57
CA ASN A 123 11.35 -23.21 -15.52
C ASN A 123 10.57 -22.05 -16.21
N LYS A 124 9.41 -21.57 -15.74
CA LYS A 124 8.77 -20.37 -16.36
C LYS A 124 8.36 -19.28 -15.36
N SER A 125 8.50 -18.03 -15.78
CA SER A 125 8.23 -16.79 -15.03
C SER A 125 7.51 -15.78 -15.93
N THR A 126 6.73 -14.89 -15.29
CA THR A 126 6.18 -13.65 -15.84
C THR A 126 7.18 -12.92 -16.74
N LEU A 127 6.73 -12.62 -17.95
CA LEU A 127 7.43 -11.92 -19.04
C LEU A 127 8.35 -10.76 -18.69
N HIS A 128 8.03 -10.02 -17.63
CA HIS A 128 8.78 -8.87 -17.17
C HIS A 128 8.95 -8.93 -15.64
N PRO A 129 10.16 -9.14 -15.13
CA PRO A 129 10.45 -9.04 -13.71
C PRO A 129 10.01 -7.67 -13.16
N TYR A 130 9.53 -7.64 -11.92
CA TYR A 130 9.28 -6.44 -11.14
C TYR A 130 10.59 -5.92 -10.55
N ARG A 131 10.68 -4.61 -10.39
CA ARG A 131 11.77 -3.95 -9.68
C ARG A 131 11.35 -3.51 -8.28
N ALA A 132 12.29 -3.54 -7.35
CA ALA A 132 12.13 -2.94 -6.05
C ALA A 132 13.45 -2.29 -5.61
N ILE A 133 13.36 -1.18 -4.88
CA ILE A 133 14.51 -0.51 -4.28
C ILE A 133 14.19 -0.20 -2.82
N LEU A 134 15.06 -0.63 -1.91
CA LEU A 134 15.04 -0.25 -0.50
C LEU A 134 16.02 0.90 -0.31
N VAL A 135 15.50 2.05 0.12
CA VAL A 135 16.24 3.29 0.34
C VAL A 135 16.25 3.59 1.83
N CYS A 136 17.44 3.67 2.42
CA CYS A 136 17.57 3.99 3.84
C CYS A 136 18.65 5.03 4.10
N ASN A 137 18.56 5.70 5.25
CA ASN A 137 19.71 6.34 5.87
C ASN A 137 20.33 5.33 6.83
N PRO A 138 21.65 5.04 6.76
CA PRO A 138 22.33 4.10 7.67
C PRO A 138 22.04 4.35 9.16
N GLU A 139 21.88 5.62 9.55
CA GLU A 139 21.63 6.00 10.95
C GLU A 139 20.16 5.91 11.38
N SER A 140 19.26 5.66 10.44
CA SER A 140 17.83 5.58 10.70
C SER A 140 17.39 4.15 10.97
N SER A 141 16.33 3.99 11.77
CA SER A 141 15.66 2.72 12.02
C SER A 141 14.50 2.43 11.05
N ARG A 142 14.16 3.43 10.23
CA ARG A 142 13.08 3.39 9.23
C ARG A 142 13.63 3.68 7.85
N ALA A 143 13.21 2.86 6.89
CA ALA A 143 13.54 2.98 5.48
C ALA A 143 12.28 3.03 4.62
N LEU A 144 12.46 3.31 3.33
CA LEU A 144 11.40 3.26 2.33
C LEU A 144 11.69 2.19 1.28
N VAL A 145 10.73 1.32 1.02
CA VAL A 145 10.76 0.36 -0.08
C VAL A 145 9.88 0.88 -1.20
N ALA A 146 10.47 1.17 -2.36
CA ALA A 146 9.74 1.41 -3.59
C ALA A 146 9.58 0.10 -4.36
N VAL A 147 8.36 -0.23 -4.75
CA VAL A 147 8.06 -1.43 -5.54
C VAL A 147 7.33 -1.03 -6.81
N GLU A 148 7.77 -1.58 -7.94
CA GLU A 148 7.10 -1.39 -9.22
C GLU A 148 5.63 -1.80 -9.15
N ALA A 149 4.78 -0.91 -9.63
CA ALA A 149 3.35 -1.10 -9.73
C ALA A 149 2.91 -1.08 -11.19
N ARG A 150 2.07 -2.06 -11.55
CA ARG A 150 1.48 -2.22 -12.88
C ARG A 150 -0.03 -2.23 -12.73
N GLY A 151 -0.66 -1.09 -12.98
CA GLY A 151 -2.05 -0.84 -12.62
C GLY A 151 -2.30 -1.10 -11.12
N ASN A 152 -3.16 -2.07 -10.81
CA ASN A 152 -3.49 -2.42 -9.43
C ASN A 152 -2.48 -3.36 -8.77
N SER A 153 -1.65 -4.06 -9.55
CA SER A 153 -0.70 -5.06 -9.05
C SER A 153 0.58 -4.42 -8.50
N CYS A 154 0.98 -4.83 -7.28
CA CYS A 154 2.19 -4.38 -6.59
C CYS A 154 2.68 -5.49 -5.65
N PRO A 155 3.82 -6.15 -5.90
CA PRO A 155 4.27 -7.33 -5.16
C PRO A 155 4.98 -7.02 -3.83
N ILE A 156 4.55 -6.00 -3.08
CA ILE A 156 5.21 -5.59 -1.83
C ILE A 156 5.27 -6.72 -0.79
N VAL A 157 4.17 -7.45 -0.61
CA VAL A 157 4.10 -8.57 0.34
C VAL A 157 5.13 -9.64 0.00
N SER A 158 5.29 -9.94 -1.30
CA SER A 158 6.32 -10.84 -1.77
C SER A 158 7.70 -10.29 -1.46
N VAL A 159 8.01 -9.05 -1.85
CA VAL A 159 9.34 -8.44 -1.59
C VAL A 159 9.73 -8.55 -0.11
N ILE A 160 8.84 -8.15 0.80
CA ILE A 160 9.10 -8.16 2.25
C ILE A 160 9.26 -9.58 2.78
N ARG A 161 8.32 -10.49 2.46
CA ARG A 161 8.42 -11.89 2.90
C ARG A 161 9.65 -12.60 2.32
N GLY A 162 10.01 -12.29 1.07
CA GLY A 162 11.22 -12.77 0.42
C GLY A 162 12.47 -12.33 1.16
N LEU A 163 12.60 -11.04 1.46
CA LEU A 163 13.73 -10.50 2.24
C LEU A 163 13.82 -11.14 3.63
N ASN A 164 12.69 -11.24 4.34
CA ASN A 164 12.63 -11.86 5.66
C ASN A 164 13.01 -13.35 5.62
N LYS A 165 12.54 -14.10 4.61
CA LYS A 165 12.85 -15.53 4.44
C LYS A 165 14.28 -15.80 4.00
N CYS A 166 14.90 -14.88 3.26
CA CYS A 166 16.29 -15.03 2.82
C CYS A 166 17.30 -14.79 3.95
N SER A 167 16.91 -14.04 4.99
CA SER A 167 17.82 -13.61 6.06
C SER A 167 18.41 -14.79 6.83
N THR A 168 19.74 -14.88 6.89
CA THR A 168 20.42 -15.89 7.74
C THR A 168 20.43 -15.50 9.21
N ASP A 169 20.36 -14.20 9.48
CA ASP A 169 20.46 -13.61 10.83
C ASP A 169 19.08 -13.30 11.44
N ASN A 170 18.00 -13.83 10.84
CA ASN A 170 16.59 -13.64 11.26
C ASN A 170 16.17 -12.16 11.34
N TRP A 171 16.64 -11.33 10.42
CA TRP A 171 16.15 -9.97 10.26
C TRP A 171 14.70 -9.96 9.75
N ARG A 172 13.89 -9.07 10.29
CA ARG A 172 12.50 -8.87 9.86
C ARG A 172 12.30 -7.40 9.53
N LEU A 173 11.97 -7.13 8.27
CA LEU A 173 11.39 -5.86 7.85
C LEU A 173 9.90 -5.89 8.14
N ARG A 174 9.43 -4.89 8.90
CA ARG A 174 8.00 -4.71 9.19
C ARG A 174 7.48 -3.52 8.41
N VAL A 175 6.42 -3.72 7.65
CA VAL A 175 5.77 -2.62 6.92
C VAL A 175 5.01 -1.76 7.92
N VAL A 176 5.39 -0.49 8.00
CA VAL A 176 4.60 0.54 8.67
C VAL A 176 3.55 1.00 7.68
N ALA A 177 2.33 0.50 7.86
CA ALA A 177 1.24 0.85 6.97
C ALA A 177 0.95 2.37 7.06
N HIS A 178 0.53 2.97 5.94
CA HIS A 178 0.00 4.34 5.85
C HIS A 178 0.98 5.51 5.97
N ALA A 179 2.07 5.40 6.74
CA ALA A 179 2.97 6.53 7.00
C ALA A 179 3.47 7.22 5.72
N VAL A 180 3.84 6.44 4.70
CA VAL A 180 4.31 7.01 3.42
C VAL A 180 3.17 7.60 2.61
N GLY A 181 2.00 6.96 2.61
CA GLY A 181 0.85 7.47 1.89
C GLY A 181 0.39 8.82 2.43
N GLU A 182 0.42 8.97 3.76
CA GLU A 182 0.10 10.21 4.46
C GLU A 182 1.11 11.30 4.12
N ALA A 183 2.40 11.05 4.33
CA ALA A 183 3.47 12.00 3.99
C ALA A 183 3.45 12.40 2.50
N ALA A 184 3.22 11.44 1.60
CA ALA A 184 3.16 11.68 0.17
C ALA A 184 2.00 12.59 -0.24
N MET A 185 0.81 12.34 0.31
CA MET A 185 -0.38 13.13 -0.01
C MET A 185 -0.29 14.54 0.57
N LEU A 186 0.19 14.68 1.81
CA LEU A 186 0.37 15.98 2.43
C LEU A 186 1.39 16.82 1.66
N LYS A 187 2.54 16.25 1.33
CA LYS A 187 3.56 16.90 0.49
C LYS A 187 3.01 17.28 -0.89
N PHE A 188 2.22 16.41 -1.52
CA PHE A 188 1.59 16.71 -2.80
C PHE A 188 0.64 17.90 -2.71
N ILE A 189 -0.22 17.97 -1.69
CA ILE A 189 -1.15 19.09 -1.48
C ILE A 189 -0.40 20.40 -1.23
N GLU A 190 0.68 20.34 -0.44
CA GLU A 190 1.53 21.49 -0.14
C GLU A 190 2.16 22.06 -1.43
N GLU A 191 2.75 21.20 -2.27
CA GLU A 191 3.47 21.58 -3.49
C GLU A 191 2.56 21.87 -4.70
N ALA A 192 1.35 21.30 -4.76
CA ALA A 192 0.44 21.48 -5.89
C ALA A 192 -0.28 22.84 -5.85
N SER A 193 -0.70 23.39 -6.98
CA SER A 193 -1.67 24.49 -7.01
C SER A 193 -3.10 23.96 -7.00
N VAL A 194 -4.04 24.72 -6.43
CA VAL A 194 -5.46 24.40 -6.57
C VAL A 194 -5.92 24.86 -7.94
N LYS A 195 -6.45 23.95 -8.76
CA LYS A 195 -6.99 24.29 -10.08
C LYS A 195 -8.46 24.67 -10.00
N ARG A 196 -9.24 23.91 -9.22
CA ARG A 196 -10.65 24.21 -8.96
C ARG A 196 -11.17 23.42 -7.76
N VAL A 197 -12.19 23.97 -7.14
CA VAL A 197 -13.03 23.28 -6.14
C VAL A 197 -14.36 22.94 -6.79
N ASN A 198 -14.72 21.66 -6.77
CA ASN A 198 -15.98 21.17 -7.29
C ASN A 198 -16.91 20.86 -6.10
N PHE A 199 -18.09 21.45 -6.13
CA PHE A 199 -19.19 21.14 -5.24
C PHE A 199 -20.26 20.38 -6.00
N ASP A 200 -20.76 19.33 -5.37
CA ASP A 200 -21.79 18.45 -5.93
C ASP A 200 -22.95 18.32 -4.96
N LYS A 201 -24.16 18.30 -5.52
CA LYS A 201 -25.35 17.85 -4.82
C LYS A 201 -25.85 16.59 -5.50
N TYR A 202 -25.90 15.49 -4.76
CA TYR A 202 -26.42 14.21 -5.21
C TYR A 202 -27.73 13.89 -4.49
N ASP A 203 -28.67 13.29 -5.21
CA ASP A 203 -29.71 12.48 -4.59
C ASP A 203 -29.18 11.08 -4.30
N PHE A 204 -29.67 10.48 -3.22
CA PHE A 204 -29.31 9.13 -2.81
C PHE A 204 -30.53 8.23 -2.83
N GLU A 205 -30.35 7.02 -3.37
CA GLU A 205 -31.36 5.96 -3.26
C GLU A 205 -31.45 5.44 -1.81
N THR A 206 -32.49 4.67 -1.51
CA THR A 206 -32.70 4.03 -0.19
C THR A 206 -31.56 3.08 0.22
N ASP A 207 -30.83 2.51 -0.74
CA ASP A 207 -29.65 1.66 -0.48
C ASP A 207 -28.36 2.47 -0.28
N GLY A 208 -28.45 3.78 -0.52
CA GLY A 208 -27.35 4.70 -0.41
C GLY A 208 -26.42 4.83 -1.61
N ALA A 209 -26.77 4.26 -2.76
CA ALA A 209 -26.12 4.57 -4.01
C ALA A 209 -26.41 6.04 -4.40
N ARG A 210 -25.47 6.67 -5.12
CA ARG A 210 -25.71 7.97 -5.75
C ARG A 210 -26.63 7.72 -6.95
N ASP A 211 -27.83 8.29 -6.93
CA ASP A 211 -28.80 8.16 -8.02
C ASP A 211 -28.43 9.13 -9.15
N LYS A 212 -28.58 10.44 -8.89
CA LYS A 212 -28.38 11.51 -9.87
C LYS A 212 -27.67 12.72 -9.25
N ARG A 213 -26.80 13.35 -10.04
CA ARG A 213 -26.20 14.64 -9.71
C ARG A 213 -27.22 15.74 -10.03
N GLU A 214 -27.78 16.36 -9.00
CA GLU A 214 -28.76 17.44 -9.15
C GLU A 214 -28.08 18.74 -9.57
N VAL A 215 -27.00 19.10 -8.87
CA VAL A 215 -26.31 20.38 -9.03
C VAL A 215 -24.80 20.18 -8.99
N ALA A 216 -24.12 20.95 -9.82
CA ALA A 216 -22.67 20.97 -10.00
C ALA A 216 -22.19 22.42 -10.00
N MET A 217 -21.25 22.76 -9.11
CA MET A 217 -20.60 24.06 -9.11
C MET A 217 -19.08 23.87 -9.12
N SER A 218 -18.37 24.63 -9.95
CA SER A 218 -16.90 24.63 -10.00
C SER A 218 -16.38 26.03 -9.77
N VAL A 219 -15.56 26.21 -8.73
CA VAL A 219 -14.93 27.49 -8.39
C VAL A 219 -13.46 27.43 -8.77
N TYR A 220 -12.99 28.40 -9.56
CA TYR A 220 -11.58 28.56 -9.90
C TYR A 220 -10.94 29.46 -8.84
N THR A 221 -10.16 28.86 -7.94
CA THR A 221 -9.58 29.56 -6.81
C THR A 221 -8.29 30.24 -7.24
N GLY A 222 -8.35 31.55 -7.51
CA GLY A 222 -7.15 32.38 -7.66
C GLY A 222 -6.69 33.01 -6.33
N ILE A 223 -7.53 32.99 -5.29
CA ILE A 223 -7.43 33.89 -4.13
C ILE A 223 -7.34 33.13 -2.78
N GLU A 224 -7.69 31.84 -2.70
CA GLU A 224 -7.89 31.12 -1.41
C GLU A 224 -7.19 29.76 -1.32
N ASP A 225 -6.11 29.59 -2.08
CA ASP A 225 -5.36 28.33 -2.18
C ASP A 225 -4.94 27.77 -0.82
N ALA A 226 -4.58 28.63 0.14
CA ALA A 226 -4.13 28.20 1.47
C ALA A 226 -5.23 27.49 2.27
N VAL A 227 -6.44 28.07 2.32
CA VAL A 227 -7.56 27.52 3.11
C VAL A 227 -8.06 26.22 2.50
N VAL A 228 -8.16 26.16 1.16
CA VAL A 228 -8.56 24.94 0.45
C VAL A 228 -7.52 23.82 0.62
N LYS A 229 -6.23 24.14 0.60
CA LYS A 229 -5.15 23.19 0.90
C LYS A 229 -5.23 22.68 2.33
N GLU A 230 -5.49 23.54 3.29
CA GLU A 230 -5.63 23.16 4.70
C GLU A 230 -6.80 22.19 4.92
N ALA A 231 -7.97 22.49 4.35
CA ALA A 231 -9.12 21.59 4.40
C ALA A 231 -8.80 20.22 3.76
N ALA A 232 -8.22 20.22 2.56
CA ALA A 232 -7.83 18.98 1.88
C ALA A 232 -6.78 18.17 2.67
N ALA A 233 -5.82 18.83 3.31
CA ALA A 233 -4.84 18.18 4.19
C ALA A 233 -5.51 17.57 5.43
N GLY A 234 -6.51 18.25 6.00
CA GLY A 234 -7.34 17.73 7.09
C GLY A 234 -8.06 16.44 6.71
N TRP A 235 -8.61 16.37 5.49
CA TRP A 235 -9.27 15.17 4.96
C TRP A 235 -8.31 13.99 4.83
N VAL A 236 -7.08 14.25 4.34
CA VAL A 236 -6.02 13.24 4.23
C VAL A 236 -5.67 12.68 5.61
N LYS A 237 -5.41 13.55 6.60
CA LYS A 237 -5.08 13.15 7.98
C LYS A 237 -6.19 12.28 8.58
N ARG A 238 -7.45 12.74 8.53
CA ARG A 238 -8.60 11.97 9.04
C ARG A 238 -8.74 10.64 8.32
N GLY A 239 -8.55 10.62 7.00
CA GLY A 239 -8.56 9.40 6.19
C GLY A 239 -7.53 8.38 6.68
N PHE A 240 -6.29 8.81 6.91
CA PHE A 240 -5.23 7.92 7.42
C PHE A 240 -5.40 7.53 8.89
N THR A 241 -5.94 8.40 9.75
CA THR A 241 -6.32 8.04 11.13
C THR A 241 -7.39 6.95 11.14
N LYS A 242 -8.45 7.07 10.32
CA LYS A 242 -9.45 6.00 10.16
C LYS A 242 -8.80 4.70 9.72
N ILE A 243 -7.83 4.77 8.80
CA ILE A 243 -7.15 3.59 8.33
C ILE A 243 -6.32 2.96 9.46
N ARG A 244 -5.53 3.74 10.21
CA ARG A 244 -4.75 3.31 11.38
C ARG A 244 -5.63 2.59 12.41
N ASN A 245 -6.80 3.15 12.71
CA ASN A 245 -7.75 2.57 13.67
C ASN A 245 -8.48 1.33 13.13
N SER A 246 -8.76 1.28 11.82
CA SER A 246 -9.46 0.14 11.19
C SER A 246 -8.53 -1.03 10.83
N MET A 247 -7.25 -0.74 10.65
CA MET A 247 -6.19 -1.70 10.35
C MET A 247 -5.23 -1.69 11.52
N ALA A 248 -5.64 -2.34 12.62
CA ALA A 248 -4.69 -3.14 13.36
C ALA A 248 -4.13 -4.18 12.37
N ASP A 249 -3.05 -3.77 11.69
CA ASP A 249 -2.08 -4.43 10.83
C ASP A 249 -2.40 -5.72 10.05
N LYS A 250 -3.62 -6.19 9.79
CA LYS A 250 -3.84 -7.51 9.14
C LYS A 250 -3.04 -7.77 7.85
N GLU A 251 -2.77 -6.78 6.99
CA GLU A 251 -1.90 -6.96 5.81
C GLU A 251 -0.39 -6.96 6.17
N ALA A 252 0.07 -6.14 7.12
CA ALA A 252 1.46 -6.08 7.59
C ALA A 252 1.80 -7.20 8.60
N GLU A 253 0.89 -7.51 9.53
CA GLU A 253 0.84 -8.75 10.33
C GLU A 253 0.82 -9.96 9.42
N SER A 254 0.03 -10.00 8.33
CA SER A 254 0.13 -11.14 7.40
C SER A 254 1.52 -11.21 6.77
N ALA A 255 2.16 -10.10 6.42
CA ALA A 255 3.52 -10.09 5.87
C ALA A 255 4.57 -10.59 6.90
N ASN A 256 4.29 -10.49 8.20
CA ASN A 256 5.20 -10.83 9.29
C ASN A 256 4.84 -12.09 10.09
N ALA A 257 3.63 -12.63 9.93
CA ALA A 257 3.19 -13.84 10.62
C ALA A 257 3.91 -15.06 10.05
N ASP A 258 4.67 -15.75 10.90
CA ASP A 258 5.01 -17.14 10.65
C ASP A 258 3.70 -17.92 10.85
N ILE A 259 3.04 -18.24 9.74
CA ILE A 259 1.74 -18.92 9.76
C ILE A 259 2.00 -20.38 10.14
N GLU A 260 1.95 -20.69 11.43
CA GLU A 260 1.63 -22.06 11.84
C GLU A 260 0.26 -22.40 11.26
N PRO A 261 0.09 -23.58 10.65
CA PRO A 261 -1.23 -24.03 10.22
C PRO A 261 -2.10 -24.09 11.48
N ALA A 262 -3.08 -23.18 11.57
CA ALA A 262 -3.97 -23.10 12.71
C ALA A 262 -4.53 -24.50 13.00
N LYS A 263 -4.33 -25.01 14.22
CA LYS A 263 -5.04 -26.19 14.73
C LYS A 263 -6.53 -25.88 14.69
N ARG A 264 -7.20 -26.22 13.59
CA ARG A 264 -8.62 -25.99 13.41
C ARG A 264 -9.40 -26.99 14.25
N THR A 265 -10.15 -26.48 15.22
CA THR A 265 -11.29 -27.20 15.79
C THR A 265 -12.25 -27.55 14.66
N ARG A 266 -12.60 -28.83 14.51
CA ARG A 266 -13.56 -29.30 13.49
C ARG A 266 -14.94 -28.71 13.81
N MET A 267 -15.24 -27.52 13.29
CA MET A 267 -16.61 -26.98 13.29
C MET A 267 -17.47 -27.75 12.28
N SER A 268 -18.73 -27.99 12.63
CA SER A 268 -19.71 -28.65 11.76
C SER A 268 -20.06 -27.77 10.54
N ARG A 269 -20.66 -28.37 9.51
CA ARG A 269 -21.06 -27.65 8.28
C ARG A 269 -22.10 -26.56 8.56
N GLU A 270 -23.02 -26.82 9.48
CA GLU A 270 -24.07 -25.88 9.89
C GLU A 270 -23.51 -24.70 10.68
N GLU A 271 -22.60 -24.96 11.63
CA GLU A 271 -21.92 -23.90 12.40
C GLU A 271 -21.11 -22.97 11.50
N ARG A 272 -20.49 -23.50 10.44
CA ARG A 272 -19.76 -22.69 9.45
C ARG A 272 -20.69 -21.86 8.57
N ALA A 273 -21.82 -22.41 8.16
CA ALA A 273 -22.81 -21.68 7.35
C ALA A 273 -23.39 -20.51 8.14
N GLU A 274 -23.72 -20.74 9.41
CA GLU A 274 -24.24 -19.69 10.29
C GLU A 274 -23.18 -18.64 10.60
N ALA A 275 -21.94 -19.03 10.92
CA ALA A 275 -20.85 -18.08 11.13
C ALA A 275 -20.59 -17.19 9.89
N ARG A 276 -20.74 -17.73 8.66
CA ARG A 276 -20.63 -16.96 7.43
C ARG A 276 -21.79 -15.99 7.24
N ARG A 277 -23.02 -16.41 7.54
CA ARG A 277 -24.22 -15.56 7.47
C ARG A 277 -24.08 -14.38 8.42
N VAL A 278 -23.78 -14.64 9.69
CA VAL A 278 -23.54 -13.62 10.72
C VAL A 278 -22.39 -12.68 10.32
N ALA A 279 -21.27 -13.21 9.81
CA ALA A 279 -20.15 -12.38 9.36
C ALA A 279 -20.52 -11.51 8.13
N SER A 280 -21.33 -12.02 7.21
CA SER A 280 -21.81 -11.28 6.04
C SER A 280 -22.77 -10.17 6.44
N GLU A 281 -23.71 -10.44 7.34
CA GLU A 281 -24.65 -9.46 7.88
C GLU A 281 -23.92 -8.36 8.66
N ALA A 282 -22.99 -8.74 9.55
CA ALA A 282 -22.16 -7.78 10.26
C ALA A 282 -21.31 -6.91 9.31
N LYS A 283 -20.76 -7.51 8.25
CA LYS A 283 -19.99 -6.77 7.23
C LYS A 283 -20.89 -5.79 6.46
N ARG A 284 -22.11 -6.19 6.11
CA ARG A 284 -23.08 -5.33 5.43
C ARG A 284 -23.50 -4.17 6.32
N ALA A 285 -23.89 -4.43 7.57
CA ALA A 285 -24.26 -3.39 8.52
C ALA A 285 -23.10 -2.39 8.75
N ALA A 286 -21.87 -2.90 8.96
CA ALA A 286 -20.70 -2.04 9.10
C ALA A 286 -20.40 -1.22 7.83
N GLN A 287 -20.68 -1.76 6.64
CA GLN A 287 -20.54 -1.04 5.38
C GLN A 287 -21.59 0.08 5.27
N GLU A 288 -22.84 -0.20 5.63
CA GLU A 288 -23.94 0.79 5.60
C GLU A 288 -23.65 1.95 6.55
N THR A 289 -23.27 1.68 7.81
CA THR A 289 -22.86 2.73 8.78
C THR A 289 -21.70 3.57 8.24
N ARG A 290 -20.67 2.93 7.68
CA ARG A 290 -19.51 3.63 7.14
C ARG A 290 -19.87 4.54 5.96
N VAL A 291 -20.84 4.14 5.14
CA VAL A 291 -21.31 4.96 4.02
C VAL A 291 -22.03 6.20 4.55
N LEU A 292 -22.89 6.06 5.56
CA LEU A 292 -23.58 7.20 6.20
C LEU A 292 -22.60 8.18 6.84
N ASP A 293 -21.67 7.70 7.67
CA ASP A 293 -20.64 8.53 8.30
C ASP A 293 -19.81 9.32 7.28
N ASN A 294 -19.50 8.70 6.13
CA ASN A 294 -18.75 9.36 5.08
C ASN A 294 -19.58 10.41 4.32
N ARG A 295 -20.92 10.27 4.26
CA ARG A 295 -21.79 11.27 3.65
C ARG A 295 -21.96 12.48 4.54
N GLU A 296 -22.25 12.27 5.81
CA GLU A 296 -22.35 13.36 6.78
C GLU A 296 -21.05 14.16 6.79
N TYR A 297 -19.92 13.46 6.81
CA TYR A 297 -18.62 14.11 6.71
C TYR A 297 -18.40 14.86 5.39
N ALA A 298 -18.83 14.31 4.25
CA ALA A 298 -18.69 14.99 2.97
C ALA A 298 -19.56 16.25 2.87
N ALA A 299 -20.76 16.24 3.46
CA ALA A 299 -21.63 17.41 3.54
C ALA A 299 -21.08 18.48 4.48
N GLU A 300 -20.57 18.08 5.66
CA GLU A 300 -19.89 18.99 6.59
C GLU A 300 -18.68 19.65 5.94
N ALA A 301 -17.83 18.87 5.28
CA ALA A 301 -16.65 19.38 4.57
C ALA A 301 -17.03 20.28 3.38
N ALA A 302 -18.12 19.98 2.67
CA ALA A 302 -18.61 20.83 1.58
C ALA A 302 -19.08 22.18 2.12
N ARG A 303 -19.79 22.20 3.25
CA ARG A 303 -20.21 23.42 3.94
C ARG A 303 -19.01 24.25 4.41
N GLU A 304 -18.05 23.61 5.09
CA GLU A 304 -16.84 24.28 5.60
C GLU A 304 -16.05 24.95 4.47
N VAL A 305 -15.78 24.24 3.37
CA VAL A 305 -15.03 24.80 2.24
C VAL A 305 -15.84 25.86 1.48
N ARG A 306 -17.15 25.69 1.33
CA ARG A 306 -18.01 26.71 0.72
C ARG A 306 -17.99 28.00 1.56
N ASP A 307 -18.24 27.87 2.85
CA ASP A 307 -18.31 29.02 3.76
C ASP A 307 -16.97 29.73 3.82
N ALA A 308 -15.85 29.00 3.77
CA ALA A 308 -14.51 29.57 3.68
C ALA A 308 -14.25 30.33 2.37
N ILE A 309 -14.73 29.82 1.23
CA ILE A 309 -14.52 30.43 -0.09
C ILE A 309 -15.38 31.69 -0.30
N TYR A 310 -16.58 31.70 0.28
CA TYR A 310 -17.52 32.79 0.10
C TYR A 310 -17.57 33.75 1.30
N LEU A 311 -16.70 33.56 2.30
CA LEU A 311 -16.65 34.39 3.50
C LEU A 311 -16.34 35.86 3.14
N GLY A 312 -17.34 36.73 3.24
CA GLY A 312 -17.20 38.16 2.90
C GLY A 312 -17.35 38.48 1.42
N SER A 313 -17.71 37.51 0.59
CA SER A 313 -18.18 37.77 -0.77
C SER A 313 -19.61 38.33 -0.74
N ALA A 314 -19.98 39.15 -1.73
CA ALA A 314 -21.37 39.60 -1.90
C ALA A 314 -22.28 38.51 -2.50
N GLU A 315 -21.71 37.34 -2.83
CA GLU A 315 -22.41 36.22 -3.46
C GLU A 315 -22.91 35.26 -2.39
N ASP A 316 -24.24 35.18 -2.23
CA ASP A 316 -24.88 34.23 -1.32
C ASP A 316 -25.14 32.90 -2.05
N VAL A 317 -24.35 31.87 -1.71
CA VAL A 317 -24.54 30.50 -2.23
C VAL A 317 -25.38 29.69 -1.24
N SER A 318 -26.69 29.74 -1.41
CA SER A 318 -27.68 29.07 -0.54
C SER A 318 -27.85 27.56 -0.77
N ILE A 319 -27.07 26.97 -1.68
CA ILE A 319 -27.18 25.55 -2.03
C ILE A 319 -26.45 24.69 -0.97
N ASP A 320 -27.15 23.70 -0.41
CA ASP A 320 -26.58 22.71 0.51
C ASP A 320 -25.97 21.55 -0.30
N PHE A 321 -24.67 21.65 -0.56
CA PHE A 321 -23.91 20.62 -1.25
C PHE A 321 -23.57 19.47 -0.30
N ASN A 322 -23.64 18.23 -0.80
CA ASN A 322 -23.31 17.02 -0.04
C ASN A 322 -22.05 16.30 -0.58
N GLY A 323 -21.32 16.96 -1.47
CA GLY A 323 -20.03 16.53 -1.98
C GLY A 323 -19.12 17.71 -2.29
N VAL A 324 -17.83 17.55 -1.97
CA VAL A 324 -16.77 18.49 -2.34
C VAL A 324 -15.53 17.73 -2.81
N GLY A 325 -14.87 18.28 -3.83
CA GLY A 325 -13.61 17.75 -4.34
C GLY A 325 -12.70 18.85 -4.83
N VAL A 326 -11.44 18.82 -4.40
CA VAL A 326 -10.42 19.77 -4.78
C VAL A 326 -9.54 19.15 -5.86
N GLU A 327 -9.48 19.76 -7.04
CA GLU A 327 -8.57 19.36 -8.10
C GLU A 327 -7.25 20.11 -7.95
N PHE A 328 -6.19 19.36 -7.68
CA PHE A 328 -4.81 19.83 -7.54
C PHE A 328 -4.00 19.54 -8.80
N VAL A 329 -3.06 20.44 -9.11
CA VAL A 329 -2.13 20.31 -10.23
C VAL A 329 -0.70 20.51 -9.75
N ARG A 330 0.18 19.57 -10.08
CA ARG A 330 1.62 19.69 -9.83
C ARG A 330 2.39 19.21 -11.06
N GLY A 331 2.85 20.16 -11.87
CA GLY A 331 3.47 19.86 -13.17
C GLY A 331 2.47 19.16 -14.09
N THR A 332 2.74 17.88 -14.42
CA THR A 332 1.84 17.04 -15.24
C THR A 332 0.89 16.18 -14.41
N GLU A 333 1.03 16.16 -13.08
CA GLU A 333 0.17 15.37 -12.20
C GLU A 333 -1.08 16.16 -11.81
N ASN A 334 -2.26 15.62 -12.14
CA ASN A 334 -3.56 16.14 -11.72
C ASN A 334 -4.22 15.14 -10.77
N ARG A 335 -4.72 15.61 -9.62
CA ARG A 335 -5.41 14.74 -8.66
C ARG A 335 -6.60 15.44 -8.03
N THR A 336 -7.70 14.72 -7.89
CA THR A 336 -8.85 15.18 -7.11
C THR A 336 -8.81 14.55 -5.72
N VAL A 337 -8.80 15.40 -4.70
CA VAL A 337 -8.89 14.99 -3.29
C VAL A 337 -10.29 15.31 -2.79
N THR A 338 -10.94 14.35 -2.15
CA THR A 338 -12.27 14.49 -1.55
C THR A 338 -12.23 13.97 -0.12
N PRO A 339 -13.20 14.34 0.73
CA PRO A 339 -13.35 13.79 2.09
C PRO A 339 -13.44 12.26 2.15
N SER A 340 -13.88 11.63 1.06
CA SER A 340 -14.09 10.18 0.94
C SER A 340 -13.02 9.46 0.11
N SER A 341 -11.95 10.16 -0.32
CA SER A 341 -10.91 9.60 -1.17
C SER A 341 -10.20 8.41 -0.50
N VAL A 342 -9.94 7.35 -1.28
CA VAL A 342 -9.23 6.17 -0.79
C VAL A 342 -7.71 6.38 -0.91
N PHE A 343 -7.07 6.78 0.18
CA PHE A 343 -5.65 7.11 0.20
C PHE A 343 -4.68 5.91 0.29
N ARG A 344 -5.21 4.68 0.35
CA ARG A 344 -4.41 3.46 0.64
C ARG A 344 -3.36 3.09 -0.41
N ARG A 345 -3.38 3.68 -1.62
CA ARG A 345 -2.57 3.20 -2.77
C ARG A 345 -2.03 4.36 -3.62
N TYR A 346 -1.25 5.25 -3.02
CA TYR A 346 -0.56 6.28 -3.79
C TYR A 346 0.44 5.61 -4.76
N THR A 347 0.20 5.76 -6.06
CA THR A 347 1.12 5.31 -7.12
C THR A 347 1.75 6.53 -7.77
N TYR A 348 3.08 6.54 -7.86
CA TYR A 348 3.87 7.51 -8.60
C TYR A 348 3.94 7.06 -10.05
N TRP A 349 3.43 7.90 -10.95
CA TRP A 349 3.32 7.56 -12.36
C TRP A 349 4.66 7.75 -13.07
N LEU A 350 5.10 6.75 -13.84
CA LEU A 350 6.34 6.83 -14.63
C LEU A 350 6.09 6.87 -16.14
N GLY A 351 4.93 6.36 -16.58
CA GLY A 351 4.61 6.27 -18.00
C GLY A 351 3.39 5.41 -18.33
N ALA A 352 2.94 5.54 -19.58
CA ALA A 352 1.94 4.65 -20.19
C ALA A 352 2.52 3.32 -20.69
N GLY A 353 3.86 3.18 -20.71
CA GLY A 353 4.57 1.99 -21.16
C GLY A 353 5.68 1.58 -20.20
N PHE A 354 6.33 0.45 -20.52
CA PHE A 354 7.46 -0.05 -19.74
C PHE A 354 8.60 0.98 -19.73
N VAL A 355 9.12 1.27 -18.55
CA VAL A 355 10.24 2.19 -18.32
C VAL A 355 11.51 1.42 -18.03
N THR A 356 12.68 1.96 -18.38
CA THR A 356 13.99 1.33 -18.11
C THR A 356 14.27 1.20 -16.61
N THR A 357 15.15 0.28 -16.22
CA THR A 357 15.55 0.05 -14.83
C THR A 357 16.15 1.31 -14.22
N GLU A 358 16.99 2.01 -14.97
CA GLU A 358 17.65 3.25 -14.56
C GLU A 358 16.62 4.34 -14.25
N LYS A 359 15.61 4.52 -15.12
CA LYS A 359 14.53 5.50 -14.90
C LYS A 359 13.72 5.15 -13.65
N PHE A 360 13.39 3.88 -13.45
CA PHE A 360 12.68 3.44 -12.25
C PHE A 360 13.51 3.70 -10.99
N ASN A 361 14.77 3.27 -10.94
CA ASN A 361 15.64 3.43 -9.77
C ASN A 361 15.84 4.91 -9.43
N LEU A 362 16.12 5.75 -10.43
CA LEU A 362 16.35 7.18 -10.26
C LEU A 362 15.12 7.89 -9.66
N GLU A 363 13.94 7.70 -10.24
CA GLU A 363 12.71 8.36 -9.78
C GLU A 363 12.25 7.82 -8.43
N ALA A 364 12.36 6.50 -8.22
CA ALA A 364 12.02 5.86 -6.95
C ALA A 364 12.94 6.32 -5.82
N GLU A 365 14.26 6.36 -6.06
CA GLU A 365 15.24 6.87 -5.10
C GLU A 365 14.99 8.34 -4.78
N LYS A 366 14.88 9.20 -5.80
CA LYS A 366 14.62 10.63 -5.63
C LYS A 366 13.38 10.88 -4.78
N THR A 367 12.30 10.18 -5.09
CA THR A 367 11.02 10.30 -4.37
C THR A 367 11.14 9.78 -2.94
N ALA A 368 11.77 8.62 -2.75
CA ALA A 368 11.99 8.05 -1.43
C ALA A 368 12.85 8.99 -0.56
N ARG A 369 13.98 9.49 -1.06
CA ARG A 369 14.84 10.44 -0.33
C ARG A 369 14.10 11.72 0.03
N GLY A 370 13.25 12.22 -0.85
CA GLY A 370 12.43 13.41 -0.59
C GLY A 370 11.31 13.21 0.44
N LEU A 371 10.92 11.97 0.74
CA LEU A 371 9.86 11.64 1.71
C LEU A 371 10.41 11.07 3.01
N LEU A 372 11.62 10.50 3.00
CA LEU A 372 12.20 9.85 4.16
C LEU A 372 12.24 10.75 5.41
N PRO A 373 12.62 12.05 5.34
CA PRO A 373 12.58 12.93 6.52
C PRO A 373 11.17 13.13 7.08
N LEU A 374 10.16 13.26 6.21
CA LEU A 374 8.76 13.44 6.61
C LEU A 374 8.23 12.19 7.32
N VAL A 375 8.53 11.02 6.77
CA VAL A 375 8.09 9.72 7.31
C VAL A 375 8.78 9.37 8.64
N GLN A 376 10.00 9.86 8.85
CA GLN A 376 10.71 9.74 10.14
C GLN A 376 10.11 10.64 11.23
N GLY A 377 9.59 11.81 10.86
CA GLY A 377 8.93 12.74 11.78
C GLY A 377 7.50 12.36 12.17
N LEU A 378 6.88 11.39 11.47
CA LEU A 378 5.56 10.88 11.83
C LEU A 378 5.67 9.92 13.02
N THR A 379 5.26 10.39 14.20
CA THR A 379 5.00 9.54 15.37
C THR A 379 3.89 8.55 15.04
N LEU A 380 4.21 7.28 15.20
CA LEU A 380 3.21 6.22 15.26
C LEU A 380 2.85 6.11 16.74
N ASP A 381 1.85 6.87 17.16
CA ASP A 381 1.19 6.64 18.45
C ASP A 381 0.45 5.29 18.43
#